data_AF-A0A1N7LCM5-F1
#
_entry.id   AF-A0A1N7LCM5-F1
#
_cell.length_a   1.000
_cell.length_b   1.000
_cell.length_c   1.000
_cell.angle_alpha   90.00
_cell.angle_beta   90.00
_cell.angle_gamma   90.00
#
_symmetry.space_group_name_H-M   'P 1'
#
loop_
_entity.id
_entity.type
_entity.pdbx_description
1 polymer ?
#
loop_
_entity_poly.entity_id
_entity_poly.type
_entity_poly.pdbx_seq_one_letter_code
_entity_poly.pdbx_strand_id
1 'polypeptide(L)'
;MNKIFFVIISLIIIGCSKKEKDEKVELNKILYSVLKNESKRNNFNKNHQFLINPELKKLKIYVPSQKEILGEEPGPPSFFNKNIIRLLDLKGSKFRNRKSDSLNLLKQNVYIFDSLNIDTKINSNIQIAHKQDIDRQKKLYQFSNPIYFNDNFVYIETIYRDSVFGIGFGYLLEKQKDGSWIIKEITNTFIT
;
A
#
# COMPACT_ATOMS: atom_id res chain seq x y z
N MET A 1 19.31 39.39 8.75
CA MET A 1 19.00 38.27 7.84
C MET A 1 18.90 36.90 8.52
N ASN A 2 19.68 36.59 9.57
CA ASN A 2 19.70 35.25 10.16
C ASN A 2 18.41 34.82 10.90
N LYS A 3 17.65 35.73 11.52
CA LYS A 3 16.43 35.37 12.28
C LYS A 3 15.27 34.88 11.39
N ILE A 4 15.09 35.46 10.20
CA ILE A 4 14.03 35.06 9.26
C ILE A 4 14.32 33.67 8.67
N PHE A 5 15.59 33.36 8.42
CA PHE A 5 16.02 32.06 7.91
C PHE A 5 15.73 30.91 8.90
N PHE A 6 15.97 31.13 10.19
CA PHE A 6 15.62 30.15 11.25
C PHE A 6 14.11 29.94 11.38
N VAL A 7 13.30 30.99 11.23
CA VAL A 7 11.83 30.88 11.27
C VAL A 7 11.31 30.07 10.08
N ILE A 8 11.81 30.33 8.86
CA ILE A 8 11.42 29.57 7.66
C ILE A 8 11.83 28.09 7.78
N ILE A 9 13.04 27.79 8.25
CA ILE A 9 13.49 26.41 8.47
C ILE A 9 12.61 25.71 9.52
N SER A 10 12.27 26.38 10.61
CA SER A 10 11.41 25.81 11.66
C SER A 10 10.02 25.45 11.13
N LEU A 11 9.41 26.32 10.32
CA LEU A 11 8.09 26.09 9.70
C LEU A 11 8.12 24.91 8.71
N ILE A 12 9.19 24.76 7.94
CA ILE A 12 9.37 23.63 7.01
C ILE A 12 9.48 22.30 7.77
N ILE A 13 10.25 22.26 8.87
CA ILE A 13 10.44 21.05 9.68
C ILE A 13 9.13 20.63 10.38
N ILE A 14 8.39 21.59 10.93
CA ILE A 14 7.09 21.34 11.58
C ILE A 14 6.05 20.84 10.56
N GLY A 15 6.03 21.41 9.35
CA GLY A 15 5.15 20.98 8.26
C GLY A 15 5.41 19.54 7.80
N CYS A 16 6.67 19.15 7.65
CA CYS A 16 7.05 17.77 7.27
C CYS A 16 6.65 16.73 8.33
N SER A 17 6.90 17.01 9.61
CA SER A 17 6.59 16.07 10.70
C SER A 17 5.09 15.82 10.87
N LYS A 18 4.24 16.84 10.69
CA LYS A 18 2.79 16.69 10.73
C LYS A 18 2.29 15.81 9.58
N LYS A 19 2.78 16.05 8.36
CA LYS A 19 2.43 15.24 7.18
C LYS A 19 2.79 13.77 7.38
N GLU A 20 4.00 13.49 7.86
CA GLU A 20 4.44 12.11 8.12
C GLU A 20 3.57 11.41 9.18
N LYS A 21 3.17 12.14 10.23
CA LYS A 21 2.27 11.62 11.27
C LYS A 21 0.88 11.30 10.71
N ASP A 22 0.33 12.20 9.90
CA ASP A 22 -0.99 12.00 9.29
C ASP A 22 -0.98 10.79 8.34
N GLU A 23 0.08 10.63 7.54
CA GLU A 23 0.26 9.47 6.65
C GLU A 23 0.41 8.15 7.45
N LYS A 24 1.08 8.16 8.62
CA LYS A 24 1.19 6.97 9.49
C LYS A 24 -0.18 6.51 9.99
N VAL A 25 -1.03 7.46 10.38
CA VAL A 25 -2.40 7.17 10.82
C VAL A 25 -3.21 6.62 9.66
N GLU A 26 -3.11 7.21 8.47
CA GLU A 26 -3.80 6.74 7.27
C GLU A 26 -3.37 5.33 6.87
N LEU A 27 -2.06 5.03 6.89
CA LEU A 27 -1.57 3.67 6.65
C LEU A 27 -2.19 2.66 7.63
N ASN A 28 -2.23 2.98 8.92
CA ASN A 28 -2.83 2.10 9.93
C ASN A 28 -4.32 1.84 9.68
N LYS A 29 -5.08 2.84 9.24
CA LYS A 29 -6.49 2.66 8.86
C LYS A 29 -6.65 1.79 7.62
N ILE A 30 -5.79 1.96 6.62
CA ILE A 30 -5.78 1.13 5.40
C ILE A 30 -5.51 -0.33 5.78
N LEU A 31 -4.48 -0.59 6.59
CA LEU A 31 -4.15 -1.92 7.07
C LEU A 31 -5.31 -2.56 7.83
N TYR A 32 -5.93 -1.81 8.74
CA TYR A 32 -7.10 -2.27 9.49
C TYR A 32 -8.20 -2.77 8.55
N SER A 33 -8.54 -1.98 7.52
CA SER A 33 -9.57 -2.35 6.56
C SER A 33 -9.21 -3.60 5.74
N VAL A 34 -7.95 -3.74 5.33
CA VAL A 34 -7.47 -4.94 4.62
C VAL A 34 -7.53 -6.17 5.51
N LEU A 35 -7.00 -6.10 6.75
CA LEU A 35 -6.98 -7.23 7.67
C LEU A 35 -8.38 -7.62 8.15
N LYS A 36 -9.28 -6.65 8.35
CA LYS A 36 -10.69 -6.89 8.63
C LYS A 36 -11.35 -7.65 7.48
N ASN A 37 -11.00 -7.32 6.24
CA ASN A 37 -11.48 -8.05 5.07
C ASN A 37 -10.89 -9.47 5.01
N GLU A 38 -9.59 -9.63 5.24
CA GLU A 38 -8.95 -10.96 5.29
C GLU A 38 -9.51 -11.86 6.39
N SER A 39 -9.78 -11.32 7.58
CA SER A 39 -10.43 -12.04 8.67
C SER A 39 -11.80 -12.58 8.24
N LYS A 40 -12.59 -11.78 7.52
CA LYS A 40 -13.89 -12.22 6.99
C LYS A 40 -13.73 -13.28 5.91
N ARG A 41 -12.85 -13.04 4.92
CA ARG A 41 -12.63 -13.97 3.79
C ARG A 41 -12.19 -15.35 4.25
N ASN A 42 -11.35 -15.41 5.28
CA ASN A 42 -10.79 -16.66 5.79
C ASN A 42 -11.52 -17.20 7.04
N ASN A 43 -12.66 -16.60 7.43
CA ASN A 43 -13.44 -16.96 8.62
C ASN A 43 -12.60 -17.05 9.91
N PHE A 44 -11.65 -16.14 10.09
CA PHE A 44 -10.84 -16.09 11.31
C PHE A 44 -11.68 -15.67 12.51
N ASN A 45 -11.37 -16.23 13.67
CA ASN A 45 -12.02 -15.86 14.92
C ASN A 45 -11.65 -14.40 15.31
N LYS A 46 -12.45 -13.80 16.21
CA LYS A 46 -12.26 -12.40 16.65
C LYS A 46 -10.93 -12.15 17.38
N ASN A 47 -10.28 -13.22 17.87
CA ASN A 47 -9.03 -13.15 18.63
C ASN A 47 -7.81 -13.50 17.77
N HIS A 48 -7.98 -13.66 16.46
CA HIS A 48 -6.90 -14.02 15.56
C HIS A 48 -5.86 -12.90 15.50
N GLN A 49 -4.61 -13.26 15.75
CA GLN A 49 -3.49 -12.33 15.64
C GLN A 49 -2.82 -12.48 14.28
N PHE A 50 -2.71 -11.36 13.57
CA PHE A 50 -1.99 -11.27 12.30
C PHE A 50 -0.52 -11.02 12.56
N LEU A 51 0.34 -11.94 12.10
CA LEU A 51 1.78 -11.75 12.10
C LEU A 51 2.19 -10.97 10.85
N ILE A 52 2.81 -9.80 11.02
CA ILE A 52 3.12 -8.89 9.92
C ILE A 52 4.61 -8.61 9.83
N ASN A 53 5.17 -8.72 8.62
CA ASN A 53 6.52 -8.27 8.33
C ASN A 53 6.58 -6.73 8.47
N PRO A 54 7.48 -6.18 9.30
CA PRO A 54 7.62 -4.74 9.46
C PRO A 54 8.08 -4.03 8.18
N GLU A 55 8.72 -4.70 7.23
CA GLU A 55 9.21 -4.09 6.00
C GLU A 55 8.12 -3.98 4.93
N LEU A 56 7.94 -2.77 4.40
CA LEU A 56 6.98 -2.50 3.34
C LEU A 56 7.58 -2.70 1.96
N LYS A 57 6.85 -3.39 1.09
CA LYS A 57 7.23 -3.54 -0.32
C LYS A 57 7.10 -2.23 -1.07
N LYS A 58 8.11 -1.93 -1.88
CA LYS A 58 8.16 -0.76 -2.75
C LYS A 58 7.59 -1.13 -4.11
N LEU A 59 6.31 -0.81 -4.33
CA LEU A 59 5.68 -0.98 -5.64
C LEU A 59 6.11 0.17 -6.55
N LYS A 60 6.83 -0.14 -7.63
CA LYS A 60 7.23 0.86 -8.63
C LYS A 60 6.16 0.92 -9.71
N ILE A 61 5.71 2.09 -10.08
CA ILE A 61 4.73 2.24 -11.16
C ILE A 61 5.47 2.53 -12.46
N TYR A 62 5.11 1.85 -13.54
CA TYR A 62 5.72 2.08 -14.85
C TYR A 62 4.67 2.22 -15.95
N VAL A 63 5.03 2.93 -17.02
CA VAL A 63 4.23 3.03 -18.24
C VAL A 63 4.64 1.89 -19.17
N PRO A 64 3.71 1.00 -19.57
CA PRO A 64 4.04 -0.07 -20.51
C PRO A 64 4.33 0.49 -21.90
N SER A 65 5.18 -0.20 -22.64
CA SER A 65 5.42 0.05 -24.05
C SER A 65 4.18 -0.26 -24.89
N GLN A 66 4.11 0.28 -26.12
CA GLN A 66 3.02 -0.02 -27.05
C GLN A 66 2.88 -1.53 -27.32
N LYS A 67 4.00 -2.26 -27.35
CA LYS A 67 4.05 -3.71 -27.54
C LYS A 67 3.38 -4.47 -26.40
N GLU A 68 3.70 -4.09 -25.16
CA GLU A 68 3.06 -4.65 -23.96
C GLU A 68 1.54 -4.38 -23.92
N ILE A 69 1.12 -3.20 -24.40
CA ILE A 69 -0.30 -2.85 -24.50
C ILE A 69 -1.02 -3.75 -25.52
N LEU A 70 -0.32 -4.14 -26.60
CA LEU A 70 -0.83 -5.02 -27.64
C LEU A 70 -0.78 -6.51 -27.27
N GLY A 71 -0.35 -6.84 -26.05
CA GLY A 71 -0.35 -8.21 -25.53
C GLY A 71 0.96 -8.97 -25.71
N GLU A 72 2.02 -8.32 -26.19
CA GLU A 72 3.35 -8.91 -26.11
C GLU A 72 3.78 -9.02 -24.64
N GLU A 73 4.44 -10.12 -24.27
CA GLU A 73 4.95 -10.26 -22.91
C GLU A 73 5.92 -9.10 -22.61
N PRO A 74 5.76 -8.41 -21.48
CA PRO A 74 6.78 -7.47 -21.05
C PRO A 74 8.11 -8.22 -20.96
N GLY A 75 9.16 -7.65 -21.57
CA GLY A 75 10.53 -8.09 -21.26
C GLY A 75 10.70 -8.13 -19.74
N PRO A 76 11.50 -9.08 -19.20
CA PRO A 76 11.42 -9.48 -17.80
C PRO A 76 11.39 -8.25 -16.88
N PRO A 77 10.23 -7.93 -16.28
CA PRO A 77 10.16 -6.78 -15.40
C PRO A 77 11.05 -7.08 -14.20
N SER A 78 11.67 -6.05 -13.61
CA SER A 78 12.11 -6.19 -12.22
C SER A 78 10.85 -6.54 -11.42
N PHE A 79 10.86 -7.71 -10.76
CA PHE A 79 9.73 -8.46 -10.17
C PHE A 79 8.74 -7.70 -9.25
N PHE A 80 8.85 -6.38 -9.13
CA PHE A 80 8.08 -5.51 -8.22
C PHE A 80 7.43 -4.30 -8.91
N ASN A 81 7.48 -4.21 -10.24
CA ASN A 81 6.89 -3.08 -10.98
C ASN A 81 5.42 -3.35 -11.33
N LYS A 82 4.60 -2.30 -11.28
CA LYS A 82 3.16 -2.32 -11.56
C LYS A 82 2.86 -1.45 -12.78
N ASN A 83 2.20 -2.08 -13.73
CA ASN A 83 1.75 -1.43 -14.94
C ASN A 83 0.65 -0.41 -14.60
N ILE A 84 0.89 0.85 -14.93
CA ILE A 84 -0.03 1.95 -14.65
C ILE A 84 -1.41 1.74 -15.29
N ILE A 85 -1.48 1.14 -16.48
CA ILE A 85 -2.73 0.88 -17.20
C ILE A 85 -3.58 -0.10 -16.38
N ARG A 86 -2.99 -1.20 -15.91
CA ARG A 86 -3.69 -2.17 -15.06
C ARG A 86 -4.23 -1.52 -13.79
N LEU A 87 -3.44 -0.67 -13.12
CA LEU A 87 -3.90 0.05 -11.92
C LEU A 87 -5.06 1.00 -12.21
N LEU A 88 -5.04 1.70 -13.35
CA LEU A 88 -6.11 2.62 -13.74
C LEU A 88 -7.40 1.90 -14.11
N ASP A 89 -7.28 0.69 -14.67
CA ASP A 89 -8.42 -0.13 -15.06
C ASP A 89 -9.13 -0.72 -13.83
N LEU A 90 -8.44 -0.94 -12.70
CA LEU A 90 -9.06 -1.35 -11.42
C LEU A 90 -10.14 -0.38 -10.93
N LYS A 91 -10.09 0.89 -11.33
CA LYS A 91 -11.10 1.88 -10.93
C LYS A 91 -12.28 1.94 -11.90
N GLY A 92 -12.27 1.16 -12.99
CA GLY A 92 -13.28 1.20 -14.05
C GLY A 92 -13.56 2.62 -14.58
N SER A 93 -12.55 3.50 -14.52
CA SER A 93 -12.80 4.94 -14.44
C SER A 93 -13.20 5.58 -15.78
N LYS A 94 -14.16 6.52 -15.72
CA LYS A 94 -14.50 7.42 -16.83
C LYS A 94 -13.24 8.19 -17.26
N PHE A 95 -12.99 8.28 -18.57
CA PHE A 95 -11.76 8.79 -19.21
C PHE A 95 -11.13 10.05 -18.59
N ARG A 96 -11.94 10.99 -18.04
CA ARG A 96 -11.45 12.21 -17.37
C ARG A 96 -10.68 11.93 -16.08
N ASN A 97 -11.15 10.99 -15.25
CA ASN A 97 -10.51 10.64 -13.99
C ASN A 97 -9.20 9.89 -14.24
N ARG A 98 -9.17 9.06 -15.29
CA ARG A 98 -7.99 8.32 -15.71
C ARG A 98 -6.78 9.24 -15.90
N LYS A 99 -6.92 10.39 -16.57
CA LYS A 99 -5.80 11.31 -16.82
C LYS A 99 -5.21 11.89 -15.52
N SER A 100 -6.06 12.31 -14.59
CA SER A 100 -5.61 12.85 -13.29
C SER A 100 -4.95 11.77 -12.45
N ASP A 101 -5.58 10.59 -12.36
CA ASP A 101 -5.06 9.46 -11.61
C ASP A 101 -3.70 9.02 -12.20
N SER A 102 -3.55 8.93 -13.53
CA SER A 102 -2.26 8.61 -14.18
C SER A 102 -1.15 9.56 -13.75
N LEU A 103 -1.44 10.87 -13.71
CA LEU A 103 -0.45 11.86 -13.33
C LEU A 103 -0.03 11.69 -11.86
N ASN A 104 -0.97 11.39 -10.97
CA ASN A 104 -0.69 11.15 -9.56
C ASN A 104 0.16 9.88 -9.37
N LEU A 105 -0.19 8.81 -10.07
CA LEU A 105 0.56 7.55 -10.05
C LEU A 105 2.00 7.75 -10.56
N LEU A 106 2.21 8.47 -11.68
CA LEU A 106 3.55 8.75 -12.22
C LEU A 106 4.41 9.62 -11.29
N LYS A 107 3.79 10.46 -10.46
CA LYS A 107 4.49 11.32 -9.48
C LYS A 107 4.92 10.56 -8.23
N GLN A 108 4.51 9.30 -8.04
CA GLN A 108 4.87 8.50 -6.88
C GLN A 108 6.23 7.83 -7.05
N ASN A 109 7.29 8.62 -6.88
CA ASN A 109 8.66 8.11 -6.77
C ASN A 109 9.26 8.28 -5.36
N VAL A 110 8.44 8.64 -4.37
CA VAL A 110 8.87 8.80 -2.98
C VAL A 110 8.06 7.86 -2.11
N TYR A 111 8.65 6.73 -1.76
CA TYR A 111 8.10 5.85 -0.73
C TYR A 111 8.17 6.58 0.60
N ILE A 112 7.02 6.81 1.23
CA ILE A 112 6.94 7.55 2.49
C ILE A 112 7.42 6.65 3.64
N PHE A 113 7.30 5.33 3.49
CA PHE A 113 7.59 4.38 4.56
C PHE A 113 8.52 3.27 4.08
N ASP A 114 9.65 3.13 4.77
CA ASP A 114 10.50 1.95 4.67
C ASP A 114 10.00 0.83 5.60
N SER A 115 9.42 1.20 6.74
CA SER A 115 8.94 0.27 7.75
C SER A 115 7.59 0.65 8.34
N LEU A 116 6.86 -0.34 8.79
CA LEU A 116 5.57 -0.24 9.44
C LEU A 116 5.72 0.15 10.92
N ASN A 117 5.06 1.23 11.32
CA ASN A 117 4.83 1.54 12.73
C ASN A 117 3.35 1.35 13.04
N ILE A 118 3.04 0.34 13.85
CA ILE A 118 1.66 -0.06 14.16
C ILE A 118 1.10 0.78 15.29
N ASP A 119 -0.03 1.43 15.03
CA ASP A 119 -0.88 1.99 16.05
C ASP A 119 -1.78 0.89 16.62
N THR A 120 -1.42 0.38 17.80
CA THR A 120 -2.14 -0.70 18.48
C THR A 120 -3.55 -0.30 18.94
N LYS A 121 -3.88 1.00 18.97
CA LYS A 121 -5.26 1.45 19.23
C LYS A 121 -6.17 1.22 18.04
N ILE A 122 -5.62 1.31 16.82
CA ILE A 122 -6.34 1.03 15.57
C ILE A 122 -6.26 -0.47 15.24
N ASN A 123 -5.08 -1.06 15.43
CA ASN A 123 -4.74 -2.40 15.00
C ASN A 123 -4.30 -3.27 16.19
N SER A 124 -5.21 -3.55 17.11
CA SER A 124 -4.92 -4.30 18.34
C SER A 124 -4.59 -5.79 18.12
N ASN A 125 -4.90 -6.32 16.94
CA ASN A 125 -4.71 -7.73 16.57
C ASN A 125 -3.50 -7.97 15.66
N ILE A 126 -2.62 -6.98 15.52
CA ILE A 126 -1.37 -7.11 14.76
C ILE A 126 -0.21 -7.42 15.71
N GLN A 127 0.57 -8.45 15.37
CA GLN A 127 1.87 -8.72 15.93
C GLN A 127 2.94 -8.44 14.85
N ILE A 128 3.95 -7.63 15.19
CA ILE A 128 5.09 -7.43 14.30
C ILE A 128 6.03 -8.63 14.39
N ALA A 129 6.37 -9.19 13.24
CA ALA A 129 7.28 -10.32 13.10
C ALA A 129 8.71 -9.92 13.46
N HIS A 130 9.38 -10.76 14.24
CA HIS A 130 10.81 -10.64 14.47
C HIS A 130 11.59 -11.32 13.34
N LYS A 131 12.90 -11.02 13.23
CA LYS A 131 13.78 -11.61 12.22
C LYS A 131 13.67 -13.15 12.17
N GLN A 132 13.59 -13.80 13.32
CA GLN A 132 13.44 -15.26 13.42
C GLN A 132 12.13 -15.78 12.82
N ASP A 133 11.04 -15.00 12.89
CA ASP A 133 9.76 -15.37 12.29
C ASP A 133 9.80 -15.24 10.76
N ILE A 134 10.51 -14.21 10.27
CA ILE A 134 10.72 -13.93 8.84
C ILE A 134 11.62 -15.01 8.23
N ASP A 135 12.75 -15.33 8.86
CA ASP A 135 13.72 -16.32 8.40
C ASP A 135 13.10 -17.73 8.35
N ARG A 136 12.19 -18.03 9.28
CA ARG A 136 11.43 -19.29 9.32
C ARG A 136 10.23 -19.31 8.39
N GLN A 137 9.96 -18.22 7.66
CA GLN A 137 8.81 -18.06 6.76
C GLN A 137 7.49 -18.48 7.44
N LYS A 138 7.32 -18.13 8.72
CA LYS A 138 6.04 -18.37 9.40
C LYS A 138 4.92 -17.67 8.64
N LYS A 139 3.70 -18.19 8.76
CA LYS A 139 2.42 -17.62 8.29
C LYS A 139 2.37 -16.10 8.53
N LEU A 140 2.88 -15.32 7.58
CA LEU A 140 3.12 -13.89 7.75
C LEU A 140 2.53 -13.12 6.59
N TYR A 141 2.02 -11.94 6.91
CA TYR A 141 1.59 -10.96 5.93
C TYR A 141 2.69 -9.94 5.71
N GLN A 142 2.91 -9.56 4.45
CA GLN A 142 3.74 -8.44 4.07
C GLN A 142 2.93 -7.49 3.21
N PHE A 143 2.94 -6.21 3.57
CA PHE A 143 2.21 -5.16 2.87
C PHE A 143 3.14 -4.38 1.94
N SER A 144 2.57 -3.82 0.87
CA SER A 144 3.24 -2.76 0.13
C SER A 144 3.05 -1.40 0.76
N ASN A 145 3.85 -0.43 0.30
CA ASN A 145 3.47 0.97 0.40
C ASN A 145 2.13 1.21 -0.31
N PRO A 146 1.27 2.08 0.23
CA PRO A 146 0.04 2.49 -0.43
C PRO A 146 0.33 3.31 -1.68
N ILE A 147 -0.46 3.09 -2.73
CA ILE A 147 -0.47 3.83 -3.99
C ILE A 147 -1.76 4.65 -4.04
N TYR A 148 -1.66 5.95 -3.82
CA TYR A 148 -2.82 6.84 -3.86
C TYR A 148 -3.13 7.27 -5.31
N PHE A 149 -4.33 7.00 -5.79
CA PHE A 149 -4.78 7.60 -7.06
C PHE A 149 -5.13 9.06 -6.86
N ASN A 150 -5.73 9.36 -5.70
CA ASN A 150 -6.12 10.68 -5.19
C ASN A 150 -6.47 10.52 -3.70
N ASP A 151 -7.01 11.57 -3.07
CA ASP A 151 -7.34 11.59 -1.63
C ASP A 151 -8.43 10.58 -1.21
N ASN A 152 -9.21 10.07 -2.18
CA ASN A 152 -10.34 9.19 -1.94
C ASN A 152 -10.07 7.73 -2.31
N PHE A 153 -9.01 7.44 -3.05
CA PHE A 153 -8.74 6.08 -3.54
C PHE A 153 -7.29 5.69 -3.37
N VAL A 154 -7.07 4.50 -2.81
CA VAL A 154 -5.74 3.95 -2.57
C VAL A 154 -5.70 2.48 -2.97
N TYR A 155 -4.57 2.07 -3.52
CA TYR A 155 -4.24 0.68 -3.81
C TYR A 155 -3.15 0.20 -2.88
N ILE A 156 -3.27 -1.02 -2.38
CA ILE A 156 -2.23 -1.67 -1.57
C ILE A 156 -2.19 -3.16 -1.90
N GLU A 157 -1.01 -3.76 -1.85
CA GLU A 157 -0.84 -5.20 -2.02
C GLU A 157 -0.50 -5.88 -0.71
N THR A 158 -1.00 -7.10 -0.54
CA THR A 158 -0.59 -8.00 0.52
C THR A 158 -0.02 -9.27 -0.06
N ILE A 159 0.95 -9.82 0.66
CA ILE A 159 1.56 -11.10 0.37
C ILE A 159 1.45 -11.91 1.64
N TYR A 160 0.67 -12.98 1.61
CA TYR A 160 0.61 -13.96 2.67
C TYR A 160 1.56 -15.10 2.33
N ARG A 161 2.53 -15.37 3.19
CA ARG A 161 3.44 -16.51 3.04
C ARG A 161 3.15 -17.52 4.14
N ASP A 162 2.76 -18.73 3.76
CA ASP A 162 2.66 -19.89 4.65
C ASP A 162 3.70 -20.97 4.35
N SER A 163 4.46 -20.78 3.26
CA SER A 163 5.53 -21.65 2.77
C SER A 163 6.49 -20.87 1.85
N VAL A 164 7.26 -21.57 1.03
CA VAL A 164 8.15 -20.99 -0.01
C VAL A 164 7.36 -20.19 -1.05
N PHE A 165 6.09 -20.55 -1.26
CA PHE A 165 5.17 -19.86 -2.15
C PHE A 165 4.28 -18.90 -1.35
N GLY A 166 3.95 -17.75 -1.95
CA GLY A 166 3.07 -16.76 -1.35
C GLY A 166 1.77 -16.58 -2.12
N ILE A 167 0.70 -16.22 -1.41
CA ILE A 167 -0.56 -15.80 -2.03
C ILE A 167 -0.63 -14.27 -1.99
N GLY A 168 -0.89 -13.66 -3.14
CA GLY A 168 -0.91 -12.22 -3.31
C GLY A 168 -2.27 -11.67 -3.66
N PHE A 169 -2.64 -10.59 -2.98
CA PHE A 169 -3.84 -9.83 -3.32
C PHE A 169 -3.52 -8.33 -3.41
N GLY A 170 -4.07 -7.68 -4.43
CA GLY A 170 -4.17 -6.24 -4.54
C GLY A 170 -5.55 -5.78 -4.11
N TYR A 171 -5.61 -4.71 -3.33
CA TYR A 171 -6.86 -4.15 -2.81
C TYR A 171 -6.98 -2.71 -3.28
N LEU A 172 -8.09 -2.39 -3.94
CA LEU A 172 -8.52 -1.01 -4.17
C LEU A 172 -9.46 -0.59 -3.04
N LEU A 173 -9.12 0.48 -2.34
CA LEU A 173 -9.92 1.02 -1.24
C LEU A 173 -10.47 2.41 -1.58
N GLU A 174 -11.69 2.69 -1.10
CA GLU A 174 -12.32 4.01 -1.16
C GLU A 174 -12.45 4.61 0.24
N LYS A 175 -12.04 5.87 0.40
CA LYS A 175 -12.17 6.64 1.63
C LYS A 175 -13.62 7.05 1.85
N GLN A 176 -14.12 6.80 3.06
CA GLN A 176 -15.45 7.18 3.49
C GLN A 176 -15.43 8.56 4.15
N LYS A 177 -16.62 9.16 4.31
CA LYS A 177 -16.77 10.51 4.91
C LYS A 177 -16.26 10.59 6.35
N ASP A 178 -16.31 9.48 7.09
CA ASP A 178 -15.78 9.36 8.45
C ASP A 178 -14.25 9.15 8.48
N GLY A 179 -13.60 9.10 7.32
CA GLY A 179 -12.17 8.87 7.17
C GLY A 179 -11.75 7.41 7.30
N SER A 180 -12.70 6.46 7.37
CA SER A 180 -12.42 5.02 7.25
C SER A 180 -12.24 4.61 5.79
N TRP A 181 -11.66 3.42 5.55
CA TRP A 181 -11.45 2.89 4.21
C TRP A 181 -12.29 1.62 4.00
N ILE A 182 -12.90 1.46 2.82
CA ILE A 182 -13.62 0.23 2.46
C ILE A 182 -13.00 -0.41 1.22
N ILE A 183 -12.96 -1.73 1.18
CA ILE A 183 -12.50 -2.48 0.00
C ILE A 183 -13.57 -2.37 -1.10
N LYS A 184 -13.17 -1.96 -2.30
CA LYS A 184 -14.01 -1.91 -3.50
C LYS A 184 -13.74 -3.05 -4.45
N GLU A 185 -12.47 -3.38 -4.61
CA GLU A 185 -12.02 -4.43 -5.52
C GLU A 185 -10.86 -5.19 -4.91
N ILE A 186 -10.81 -6.49 -5.19
CA ILE A 186 -9.72 -7.40 -4.84
C ILE A 186 -9.28 -8.08 -6.12
N THR A 187 -7.98 -8.01 -6.41
CA THR A 187 -7.38 -8.67 -7.56
C THR A 187 -6.28 -9.62 -7.11
N ASN A 188 -6.15 -10.77 -7.77
CA ASN A 188 -5.03 -11.66 -7.52
C ASN A 188 -3.77 -11.02 -8.09
N THR A 189 -2.80 -10.75 -7.21
CA THR A 189 -1.47 -10.34 -7.65
C THR A 189 -0.64 -11.61 -7.65
N PHE A 190 -0.31 -12.15 -8.82
CA PHE A 190 0.54 -13.34 -8.92
C PHE A 190 1.79 -13.19 -8.05
N ILE A 191 2.07 -14.18 -7.22
CA ILE A 191 3.31 -14.28 -6.45
C ILE A 191 3.79 -15.71 -6.65
N THR A 192 4.97 -15.84 -7.25
CA THR A 192 5.79 -17.06 -7.20
C THR A 192 6.34 -17.21 -5.80
#